data_AF-A0A815T9D9-F1
#
_entry.id   AF-A0A815T9D9-F1
#
_cell.length_a   1.000
_cell.length_b   1.000
_cell.length_c   1.000
_cell.angle_alpha   90.00
_cell.angle_beta   90.00
_cell.angle_gamma   90.00
#
_symmetry.space_group_name_H-M   'P 1'
#
loop_
_entity.id
_entity.type
_entity.pdbx_description
1 polymer ?
#
loop_
_entity_poly.entity_id
_entity_poly.type
_entity_poly.pdbx_seq_one_letter_code
_entity_poly.pdbx_strand_id
1 'polypeptide(L)'
;MCKTDGYPINWPQRRLPIIECMTAFTPDILCIQELHPLLHDTLIEALPTHAFIQDDFPGWQYEGNIYWNSNMFNMLEYGMVDIGIMEPLRRLFWVRLTIKISTNENEQQRQLLVATAHYTWEGHEEERKTDINLRKQQT
;
A
#
# COMPACT_ATOMS: atom_id res chain seq x y z
N MET A 1 -0.26 12.28 2.54
CA MET A 1 0.75 13.08 1.86
C MET A 1 0.10 14.36 1.38
N CYS A 2 0.47 15.51 1.97
CA CYS A 2 0.03 16.80 1.50
C CYS A 2 0.51 17.03 0.05
N LYS A 3 -0.40 17.48 -0.82
CA LYS A 3 -0.16 17.73 -2.24
C LYS A 3 -0.55 19.18 -2.57
N THR A 4 0.20 19.83 -3.45
CA THR A 4 -0.15 21.11 -4.09
C THR A 4 -0.20 20.87 -5.59
N ASP A 5 -1.30 21.23 -6.23
CA ASP A 5 -1.54 21.00 -7.67
C ASP A 5 -1.33 19.53 -8.10
N GLY A 6 -1.67 18.59 -7.21
CA GLY A 6 -1.52 17.16 -7.43
C GLY A 6 -0.13 16.59 -7.10
N TYR A 7 0.87 17.44 -6.82
CA TYR A 7 2.24 17.03 -6.53
C TYR A 7 2.56 17.01 -5.03
N PRO A 8 3.34 16.04 -4.54
CA PRO A 8 3.86 16.05 -3.18
C PRO A 8 4.61 17.35 -2.86
N ILE A 9 4.21 18.05 -1.81
CA ILE A 9 4.91 19.27 -1.38
C ILE A 9 6.34 18.94 -0.94
N ASN A 10 7.29 19.84 -1.25
CA ASN A 10 8.71 19.74 -0.91
C ASN A 10 9.33 18.38 -1.31
N TRP A 11 8.91 17.81 -2.44
CA TRP A 11 9.37 16.50 -2.88
C TRP A 11 10.91 16.35 -2.93
N PRO A 12 11.70 17.33 -3.45
CA PRO A 12 13.16 17.20 -3.49
C PRO A 12 13.78 16.96 -2.11
N GLN A 13 13.24 17.56 -1.04
CA GLN A 13 13.72 17.39 0.33
C GLN A 13 13.23 16.09 0.98
N ARG A 14 12.07 15.58 0.54
CA ARG A 14 11.45 14.37 1.12
C ARG A 14 11.97 13.08 0.52
N ARG A 15 12.40 13.10 -0.74
CA ARG A 15 12.83 11.90 -1.47
C ARG A 15 14.01 11.20 -0.78
N LEU A 16 15.08 11.92 -0.45
CA LEU A 16 16.30 11.31 0.09
C LEU A 16 16.06 10.61 1.45
N PRO A 17 15.39 11.24 2.45
CA PRO A 17 15.06 10.55 3.70
C PRO A 17 14.20 9.29 3.52
N ILE A 18 13.32 9.26 2.50
CA ILE A 18 12.53 8.06 2.20
C ILE A 18 13.44 6.94 1.69
N ILE A 19 14.36 7.23 0.78
CA ILE A 19 15.34 6.25 0.30
C ILE A 19 16.19 5.73 1.45
N GLU A 20 16.76 6.61 2.26
CA GLU A 20 17.62 6.23 3.39
C GLU A 20 16.86 5.33 4.38
N CYS A 21 15.61 5.68 4.71
CA CYS A 21 14.76 4.88 5.59
C CYS A 21 14.47 3.50 4.98
N MET A 22 14.01 3.44 3.73
CA MET A 22 13.65 2.18 3.10
C MET A 22 14.86 1.26 2.92
N THR A 23 16.02 1.79 2.53
CA THR A 23 17.26 1.00 2.41
C THR A 23 17.77 0.54 3.78
N ALA A 24 17.72 1.39 4.80
CA ALA A 24 18.21 1.03 6.14
C ALA A 24 17.38 -0.10 6.77
N PHE A 25 16.06 -0.06 6.61
CA PHE A 25 15.17 -1.07 7.21
C PHE A 25 14.91 -2.26 6.30
N THR A 26 14.92 -2.08 4.97
CA THR A 26 14.64 -3.09 3.94
C THR A 26 13.51 -4.04 4.37
N PRO A 27 12.27 -3.54 4.55
CA PRO A 27 11.19 -4.31 5.15
C PRO A 27 10.83 -5.52 4.29
N ASP A 28 10.47 -6.67 4.86
CA ASP A 28 10.04 -7.83 4.07
C ASP A 28 8.73 -7.58 3.31
N ILE A 29 7.83 -6.81 3.92
CA ILE A 29 6.53 -6.41 3.38
C ILE A 29 6.26 -4.97 3.80
N LEU A 30 5.86 -4.11 2.85
CA LEU A 30 5.61 -2.69 3.05
C LEU A 30 4.23 -2.32 2.49
N CYS A 31 3.36 -1.81 3.34
CA CYS A 31 2.04 -1.30 2.95
C CYS A 31 2.08 0.22 2.88
N ILE A 32 1.77 0.79 1.71
CA ILE A 32 1.79 2.24 1.49
C ILE A 32 0.37 2.77 1.34
N GLN A 33 0.13 3.94 1.94
CA GLN A 33 -1.05 4.77 1.73
C GLN A 33 -0.65 6.11 1.11
N GLU A 34 -1.61 6.76 0.45
CA GLU A 34 -1.45 8.02 -0.26
C GLU A 34 -0.32 7.99 -1.31
N LEU A 35 -0.31 6.90 -2.08
CA LEU A 35 0.70 6.67 -3.11
C LEU A 35 0.66 7.79 -4.17
N HIS A 36 1.84 8.04 -4.74
CA HIS A 36 2.01 8.95 -5.85
C HIS A 36 3.10 8.36 -6.76
N PRO A 37 3.06 8.56 -8.09
CA PRO A 37 4.08 8.03 -8.99
C PRO A 37 5.52 8.33 -8.56
N LEU A 38 5.80 9.58 -8.16
CA LEU A 38 7.13 9.93 -7.61
C LEU A 38 7.54 9.11 -6.38
N LEU A 39 6.58 8.81 -5.48
CA LEU A 39 6.84 7.95 -4.33
C LEU A 39 7.06 6.51 -4.77
N HIS A 40 6.25 6.01 -5.71
CA HIS A 40 6.46 4.69 -6.32
C HIS A 40 7.88 4.54 -6.89
N ASP A 41 8.32 5.50 -7.72
CA ASP A 41 9.66 5.52 -8.32
C ASP A 41 10.77 5.51 -7.26
N THR A 42 10.55 6.21 -6.13
CA THR A 42 11.50 6.25 -5.02
C THR A 42 11.55 4.93 -4.25
N LEU A 43 10.40 4.26 -4.11
CA LEU A 43 10.33 2.96 -3.44
C LEU A 43 11.00 1.86 -4.27
N ILE A 44 10.78 1.82 -5.59
CA ILE A 44 11.43 0.82 -6.46
C ILE A 44 12.95 1.02 -6.53
N GLU A 45 13.43 2.26 -6.42
CA GLU A 45 14.86 2.57 -6.34
C GLU A 45 15.46 2.10 -5.00
N ALA A 46 14.80 2.38 -3.89
CA ALA A 46 15.30 2.03 -2.56
C ALA A 46 15.15 0.53 -2.24
N LEU A 47 14.16 -0.14 -2.85
CA LEU A 47 13.80 -1.53 -2.61
C LEU A 47 13.78 -2.33 -3.93
N PRO A 48 14.93 -2.52 -4.60
CA PRO A 48 14.98 -3.08 -5.95
C PRO A 48 14.56 -4.56 -6.03
N THR A 49 14.53 -5.26 -4.89
CA THR A 49 14.07 -6.65 -4.80
C THR A 49 12.57 -6.77 -4.53
N HIS A 50 11.87 -5.65 -4.35
CA HIS A 50 10.45 -5.70 -3.98
C HIS A 50 9.56 -5.74 -5.20
N ALA A 51 8.69 -6.74 -5.23
CA ALA A 51 7.56 -6.76 -6.14
C ALA A 51 6.38 -5.98 -5.51
N PHE A 52 5.42 -5.61 -6.34
CA PHE A 52 4.21 -4.87 -5.97
C PHE A 52 3.09 -5.25 -6.95
N ILE A 53 1.87 -4.82 -6.65
CA ILE A 53 0.73 -5.13 -7.51
C ILE A 53 0.71 -4.18 -8.71
N GLN A 54 0.67 -4.76 -9.91
CA GLN A 54 0.48 -4.08 -11.18
C GLN A 54 -0.89 -4.48 -11.74
N ASP A 55 -1.83 -3.54 -11.67
CA ASP A 55 -3.22 -3.74 -12.08
C ASP A 55 -3.76 -2.43 -12.66
N ASP A 56 -4.78 -2.54 -13.52
CA ASP A 56 -5.36 -1.41 -14.25
C ASP A 56 -6.21 -0.50 -13.36
N PHE A 57 -6.63 -0.96 -12.17
CA PHE A 57 -7.36 -0.11 -11.24
C PHE A 57 -6.47 1.01 -10.68
N PRO A 58 -6.80 2.29 -10.92
CA PRO A 58 -5.90 3.40 -10.58
C PRO A 58 -5.56 3.52 -9.09
N GLY A 59 -6.38 2.99 -8.18
CA GLY A 59 -6.10 3.00 -6.74
C GLY A 59 -4.77 2.35 -6.37
N TRP A 60 -4.33 1.34 -7.12
CA TRP A 60 -3.02 0.70 -6.92
C TRP A 60 -1.83 1.61 -7.21
N GLN A 61 -2.03 2.70 -7.97
CA GLN A 61 -0.98 3.63 -8.39
C GLN A 61 -1.05 4.97 -7.65
N TYR A 62 -2.26 5.37 -7.21
CA TYR A 62 -2.52 6.70 -6.67
C TYR A 62 -3.05 6.74 -5.23
N GLU A 63 -3.44 5.60 -4.65
CA GLU A 63 -4.00 5.55 -3.30
C GLU A 63 -3.21 4.64 -2.36
N GLY A 64 -2.93 3.40 -2.76
CA GLY A 64 -2.17 2.47 -1.93
C GLY A 64 -1.71 1.24 -2.68
N ASN A 65 -0.64 0.63 -2.21
CA ASN A 65 -0.11 -0.62 -2.76
C ASN A 65 0.64 -1.40 -1.67
N ILE A 66 0.87 -2.68 -1.91
CA ILE A 66 1.58 -3.58 -1.01
C ILE A 66 2.82 -4.06 -1.76
N TYR A 67 3.99 -3.77 -1.19
CA TYR A 67 5.29 -4.20 -1.72
C TYR A 67 5.79 -5.37 -0.87
N TRP A 68 6.42 -6.36 -1.49
CA TRP A 68 7.00 -7.49 -0.78
C TRP A 68 8.36 -7.88 -1.37
N ASN A 69 9.27 -8.32 -0.53
CA ASN A 69 10.55 -8.85 -0.96
C ASN A 69 10.34 -10.11 -1.83
N SER A 70 10.53 -9.98 -3.13
CA SER A 70 10.25 -11.05 -4.08
C SER A 70 11.23 -12.23 -3.95
N ASN A 71 12.35 -12.07 -3.24
CA ASN A 71 13.23 -13.19 -2.91
C ASN A 71 12.64 -14.09 -1.82
N MET A 72 11.73 -13.56 -0.99
CA MET A 72 11.15 -14.26 0.15
C MET A 72 9.71 -14.71 -0.08
N PHE A 73 8.98 -14.09 -1.01
CA PHE A 73 7.57 -14.39 -1.23
C PHE A 73 7.20 -14.55 -2.70
N ASN A 74 6.22 -15.42 -2.98
CA ASN A 74 5.48 -15.40 -4.25
C ASN A 74 4.05 -14.93 -4.00
N MET A 75 3.54 -14.11 -4.92
CA MET A 75 2.12 -13.76 -4.94
C MET A 75 1.29 -14.95 -5.45
N LEU A 76 0.24 -15.28 -4.72
CA LEU A 76 -0.78 -16.25 -5.15
C LEU A 76 -1.99 -15.54 -5.78
N GLU A 77 -2.44 -14.49 -5.13
CA GLU A 77 -3.69 -13.82 -5.43
C GLU A 77 -3.63 -12.41 -4.84
N TYR A 78 -4.35 -11.48 -5.45
CA TYR A 78 -4.52 -10.14 -4.92
C TYR A 78 -5.94 -9.68 -5.21
N GLY A 79 -6.36 -8.63 -4.52
CA GLY A 79 -7.65 -8.03 -4.80
C GLY A 79 -7.87 -6.77 -4.01
N MET A 80 -9.07 -6.25 -4.18
CA MET A 80 -9.52 -5.04 -3.54
C MET A 80 -11.00 -5.17 -3.20
N VAL A 81 -11.40 -4.59 -2.07
CA VAL A 81 -12.78 -4.55 -1.62
C VAL A 81 -13.19 -3.11 -1.38
N ASP A 82 -14.34 -2.72 -1.91
CA ASP A 82 -14.97 -1.46 -1.55
C ASP A 82 -15.65 -1.63 -0.19
N ILE A 83 -15.13 -0.93 0.81
CA ILE A 83 -15.62 -0.95 2.20
C ILE A 83 -16.31 0.38 2.55
N GLY A 84 -16.75 1.16 1.56
CA GLY A 84 -17.46 2.43 1.77
C GLY A 84 -16.54 3.62 2.07
N ILE A 85 -15.31 3.61 1.57
CA ILE A 85 -14.38 4.75 1.70
C ILE A 85 -14.84 5.87 0.76
N MET A 86 -14.93 7.10 1.29
CA MET A 86 -15.44 8.25 0.53
C MET A 86 -14.57 8.61 -0.68
N GLU A 87 -13.25 8.48 -0.55
CA GLU A 87 -12.32 8.70 -1.65
C GLU A 87 -12.51 7.61 -2.74
N PRO A 88 -12.89 7.97 -4.00
CA PRO A 88 -13.42 7.01 -4.97
C PRO A 88 -12.49 5.87 -5.38
N LEU A 89 -11.18 6.08 -5.27
CA LEU A 89 -10.15 5.09 -5.65
C LEU A 89 -9.60 4.31 -4.47
N ARG A 90 -9.97 4.67 -3.23
CA ARG A 90 -9.50 3.96 -2.03
C ARG A 90 -10.30 2.69 -1.81
N ARG A 91 -9.59 1.63 -1.46
CA ARG A 91 -10.16 0.31 -1.17
C ARG A 91 -9.48 -0.28 0.06
N LEU A 92 -10.05 -1.36 0.57
CA LEU A 92 -9.26 -2.36 1.28
C LEU A 92 -8.49 -3.14 0.22
N PHE A 93 -7.20 -2.90 0.15
CA PHE A 93 -6.27 -3.58 -0.74
C PHE A 93 -5.69 -4.80 -0.04
N TRP A 94 -5.56 -5.93 -0.73
CA TRP A 94 -4.99 -7.13 -0.15
C TRP A 94 -4.18 -7.98 -1.13
N VAL A 95 -3.25 -8.76 -0.60
CA VAL A 95 -2.46 -9.76 -1.33
C VAL A 95 -2.29 -11.02 -0.49
N ARG A 96 -2.43 -12.17 -1.13
CA ARG A 96 -2.07 -13.49 -0.59
C ARG A 96 -0.69 -13.87 -1.10
N LEU A 97 0.22 -14.09 -0.17
CA LEU A 97 1.61 -14.45 -0.43
C LEU A 97 1.88 -15.87 0.07
N THR A 98 2.81 -16.55 -0.58
CA THR A 98 3.47 -17.75 -0.05
C THR A 98 4.89 -17.42 0.36
N ILE A 99 5.37 -18.06 1.42
CA ILE A 99 6.76 -17.93 1.84
C ILE A 99 7.63 -18.88 1.01
N LYS A 100 8.68 -18.36 0.39
CA LYS A 100 9.75 -19.11 -0.26
C LYS A 100 10.67 -19.67 0.81
N ILE A 101 10.30 -20.79 1.42
CA ILE A 101 11.18 -21.51 2.33
C ILE A 101 11.90 -22.60 1.53
N SER A 102 13.21 -22.75 1.76
CA SER A 102 13.94 -23.96 1.38
C SER A 102 13.64 -25.04 2.41
N THR A 103 12.51 -25.75 2.31
CA THR A 103 12.27 -26.94 3.14
C THR A 103 11.70 -28.11 2.35
N ASN A 104 12.00 -29.31 2.88
CA ASN A 104 11.84 -30.64 2.29
C ASN A 104 10.45 -30.89 1.66
N GLU A 105 10.43 -31.77 0.66
CA GLU A 105 9.32 -32.10 -0.28
C GLU A 105 7.93 -32.38 0.35
N ASN A 106 7.81 -32.46 1.67
CA ASN A 106 6.60 -32.82 2.42
C ASN A 106 6.00 -31.70 3.30
N GLU A 107 6.56 -30.48 3.31
CA GLU A 107 5.96 -29.37 4.07
C GLU A 107 4.98 -28.54 3.22
N GLN A 108 3.77 -28.35 3.74
CA GLN A 108 2.77 -27.49 3.11
C GLN A 108 3.26 -26.04 3.13
N GLN A 109 3.24 -25.41 1.96
CA GLN A 109 3.74 -24.04 1.79
C GLN A 109 2.91 -23.05 2.63
N ARG A 110 3.60 -22.33 3.53
CA ARG A 110 2.95 -21.34 4.40
C ARG A 110 2.45 -20.15 3.57
N GLN A 111 1.23 -19.72 3.87
CA GLN A 111 0.58 -18.57 3.23
C GLN A 111 0.36 -17.44 4.23
N LEU A 112 0.42 -16.21 3.73
CA LEU A 112 0.15 -14.98 4.47
C LEU A 112 -0.87 -14.16 3.68
N LEU A 113 -1.87 -13.61 4.36
CA LEU A 113 -2.74 -12.57 3.82
C LEU A 113 -2.29 -11.23 4.40
N VAL A 114 -1.99 -10.27 3.53
CA VAL A 114 -1.61 -8.91 3.91
C VAL A 114 -2.66 -7.97 3.35
N ALA A 115 -3.14 -7.05 4.17
CA ALA A 115 -4.14 -6.07 3.76
C ALA A 115 -3.82 -4.68 4.31
N THR A 116 -4.25 -3.65 3.58
CA THR A 116 -4.11 -2.24 3.97
C THR A 116 -5.34 -1.46 3.51
N ALA A 117 -5.79 -0.51 4.33
CA ALA A 117 -6.87 0.41 4.00
C ALA A 117 -6.55 1.79 4.58
N HIS A 118 -6.84 2.83 3.80
CA HIS A 118 -6.74 4.22 4.25
C HIS A 118 -8.16 4.79 4.40
N TYR A 119 -8.77 4.53 5.55
CA TYR A 119 -10.12 4.95 5.90
C TYR A 119 -10.32 6.46 5.73
N THR A 120 -11.59 6.86 5.54
CA THR A 120 -11.95 8.27 5.51
C THR A 120 -11.51 8.95 6.80
N TRP A 121 -10.93 10.13 6.67
CA TRP A 121 -10.35 10.89 7.77
C TRP A 121 -11.44 11.55 8.62
N GLU A 122 -11.16 11.74 9.91
CA GLU A 122 -12.10 12.32 10.87
C GLU A 122 -12.26 13.83 10.67
N GLY A 123 -13.51 14.27 10.54
CA GLY A 123 -13.84 15.64 10.20
C GLY A 123 -14.03 15.85 8.70
N HIS A 124 -14.17 14.79 7.90
CA HIS A 124 -14.60 14.86 6.50
C HIS A 124 -15.84 15.76 6.34
N GLU A 125 -15.98 16.43 5.20
CA GLU A 125 -17.07 17.40 4.98
C GLU A 125 -18.46 16.79 5.27
N GLU A 126 -18.66 15.54 4.87
CA GLU A 126 -19.90 14.81 5.13
C GLU A 126 -20.10 14.47 6.62
N GLU A 127 -19.03 14.15 7.36
CA GLU A 127 -19.11 13.94 8.82
C GLU A 127 -19.53 15.24 9.52
N ARG A 128 -18.97 16.39 9.09
CA ARG A 128 -19.37 17.70 9.64
C ARG A 128 -20.80 18.10 9.33
N LYS A 129 -21.35 17.64 8.20
CA LYS A 129 -22.74 17.92 7.79
C LYS A 129 -23.75 17.04 8.52
N THR A 130 -23.39 15.79 8.76
CA THR A 130 -24.31 14.75 9.23
C THR A 130 -24.18 14.43 10.71
N ASP A 131 -23.06 14.82 11.34
CA ASP A 131 -22.65 14.39 12.69
C ASP A 131 -22.53 12.85 12.82
N ILE A 132 -22.36 12.17 11.68
CA ILE A 132 -22.17 10.73 11.60
C ILE A 132 -20.70 10.43 11.34
N ASN A 133 -20.12 9.58 12.19
CA ASN A 133 -18.76 9.11 11.98
C ASN A 133 -18.68 8.12 10.80
N LEU A 134 -18.22 8.61 9.66
CA LEU A 134 -18.14 7.84 8.41
C LEU A 134 -17.19 6.65 8.53
N ARG A 135 -16.05 6.82 9.22
CA ARG A 135 -15.04 5.77 9.40
C ARG A 135 -15.62 4.52 10.07
N LYS A 136 -16.53 4.67 11.04
CA LYS A 136 -17.16 3.53 11.73
C LYS A 136 -18.15 2.76 10.87
N GLN A 137 -18.61 3.32 9.76
CA GLN A 137 -19.52 2.64 8.83
C GLN A 137 -18.78 1.79 7.79
N GLN A 138 -17.46 1.89 7.73
CA GLN A 138 -16.62 1.23 6.73
C GLN A 138 -16.27 -0.19 7.19
N THR A 139 -16.80 -1.20 6.49
CA THR A 139 -16.72 -2.63 6.86
C THR A 139 -16.40 -3.52 5.68
#